data_AF-A0A6A0AJY0-F1
#
_entry.id   AF-A0A6A0AJY0-F1
#
_cell.length_a   1.000
_cell.length_b   1.000
_cell.length_c   1.000
_cell.angle_alpha   90.00
_cell.angle_beta   90.00
_cell.angle_gamma   90.00
#
_symmetry.space_group_name_H-M   'P 1'
#
loop_
_entity.id
_entity.type
_entity.pdbx_description
1 polymer ?
#
loop_
_entity_poly.entity_id
_entity_poly.type
_entity_poly.pdbx_seq_one_letter_code
_entity_poly.pdbx_strand_id
1 'polypeptide(L)'
;MRLMYQHHPGCTVHSFRARCELQAPLEHPLCLSREFDLSKTWNKYAVDSLFLKEWSMAEMLCLAVIVVGIDLLEEHGCFLTSLHTPSTLQDNITIPAHLASNPSVDVRQGSFVAMEPLQPAQPGGSPRTRVTMVLHVDPHLTFVPQFIITFVLKVGGWVVE
;
A
#
# COMPACT_ATOMS: atom_id res chain seq x y z
N MET A 1 4.23 -13.32 -8.19
CA MET A 1 4.38 -11.89 -7.83
C MET A 1 5.82 -11.47 -8.08
N ARG A 2 6.06 -10.24 -8.53
CA ARG A 2 7.40 -9.67 -8.72
C ARG A 2 7.59 -8.49 -7.77
N LEU A 3 8.66 -8.52 -6.98
CA LEU A 3 9.01 -7.45 -6.04
C LEU A 3 10.37 -6.85 -6.44
N MET A 4 10.45 -5.53 -6.47
CA MET A 4 11.67 -4.78 -6.71
C MET A 4 11.90 -3.85 -5.53
N TYR A 5 13.17 -3.63 -5.21
CA TYR A 5 13.59 -2.80 -4.10
C TYR A 5 14.75 -1.90 -4.52
N GLN A 6 14.75 -0.65 -4.06
CA GLN A 6 15.83 0.30 -4.25
C GLN A 6 15.96 1.22 -3.04
N HIS A 7 17.18 1.40 -2.54
CA HIS A 7 17.53 2.51 -1.64
C HIS A 7 18.00 3.69 -2.47
N HIS A 8 17.50 4.89 -2.19
CA HIS A 8 17.91 6.10 -2.88
C HIS A 8 19.22 6.65 -2.28
N PRO A 9 20.28 6.82 -3.09
CA PRO A 9 21.55 7.34 -2.61
C PRO A 9 21.40 8.73 -1.98
N GLY A 10 22.02 8.93 -0.81
CA GLY A 10 22.06 10.24 -0.15
C GLY A 10 20.77 10.63 0.58
N CYS A 11 19.77 9.76 0.69
CA CYS A 11 18.60 9.98 1.53
C CYS A 11 18.19 8.72 2.30
N THR A 12 17.18 8.87 3.16
CA THR A 12 16.61 7.81 4.00
C THR A 12 15.49 7.04 3.30
N VAL A 13 15.17 7.36 2.03
CA VAL A 13 13.99 6.81 1.35
C VAL A 13 14.30 5.46 0.69
N HIS A 14 13.45 4.49 0.99
CA HIS A 14 13.42 3.16 0.41
C HIS A 14 12.23 3.02 -0.53
N SER A 15 12.42 2.46 -1.71
CA SER A 15 11.37 2.26 -2.70
C SER A 15 11.13 0.80 -2.96
N PHE A 16 9.86 0.41 -2.94
CA PHE A 16 9.40 -0.92 -3.23
C PHE A 16 8.44 -0.86 -4.40
N ARG A 17 8.56 -1.80 -5.32
CA ARG A 17 7.56 -2.02 -6.37
C ARG A 17 7.16 -3.48 -6.38
N ALA A 18 5.89 -3.75 -6.09
CA ALA A 18 5.31 -5.08 -6.17
C ALA A 18 4.33 -5.16 -7.35
N ARG A 19 4.26 -6.32 -7.99
CA ARG A 19 3.23 -6.63 -8.98
C ARG A 19 2.75 -8.07 -8.83
N CYS A 20 1.45 -8.27 -8.70
CA CYS A 20 0.81 -9.58 -8.68
C CYS A 20 -0.43 -9.61 -9.58
N GLU A 21 -0.87 -10.82 -9.90
CA GLU A 21 -2.16 -11.07 -10.55
C GLU A 21 -3.01 -11.87 -9.56
N LEU A 22 -4.22 -11.39 -9.34
CA LEU A 22 -5.24 -12.01 -8.49
C LEU A 22 -6.24 -12.72 -9.39
N GLN A 23 -6.63 -13.93 -9.00
CA GLN A 23 -7.70 -14.70 -9.64
C GLN A 23 -9.06 -14.26 -9.08
N ALA A 24 -9.35 -12.97 -9.22
CA ALA A 24 -10.55 -12.33 -8.72
C ALA A 24 -10.91 -11.16 -9.65
N PRO A 25 -12.20 -10.80 -9.74
CA PRO A 25 -12.64 -9.57 -10.40
C PRO A 25 -12.19 -8.34 -9.59
N LEU A 26 -12.12 -7.17 -10.21
CA LEU A 26 -11.50 -5.95 -9.65
C LEU A 26 -12.21 -5.43 -8.40
N GLU A 27 -13.51 -5.64 -8.32
CA GLU A 27 -14.36 -5.22 -7.21
C GLU A 27 -13.93 -5.88 -5.90
N HIS A 28 -13.44 -7.13 -5.95
CA HIS A 28 -13.03 -7.86 -4.76
C HIS A 28 -11.79 -7.24 -4.06
N PRO A 29 -10.63 -7.07 -4.71
CA PRO A 29 -9.49 -6.41 -4.09
C PRO A 29 -9.77 -4.94 -3.77
N LEU A 30 -10.63 -4.26 -4.53
CA LEU A 30 -11.07 -2.90 -4.21
C LEU A 30 -11.85 -2.87 -2.88
N CYS A 31 -12.84 -3.75 -2.70
CA CYS A 31 -13.57 -3.88 -1.44
C CYS A 31 -12.62 -4.23 -0.28
N LEU A 32 -11.71 -5.19 -0.46
CA LEU A 32 -10.71 -5.53 0.56
C LEU A 32 -9.81 -4.35 0.94
N SER A 33 -9.46 -3.48 -0.03
CA SER A 33 -8.68 -2.28 0.24
C SER A 33 -9.47 -1.22 1.01
N ARG A 34 -10.79 -1.16 0.81
CA ARG A 34 -11.69 -0.24 1.52
C ARG A 34 -12.01 -0.70 2.93
N GLU A 35 -12.05 -2.01 3.16
CA GLU A 35 -12.19 -2.66 4.48
C GLU A 35 -10.83 -2.72 5.21
N PHE A 36 -10.11 -1.60 5.23
CA PHE A 36 -8.78 -1.53 5.82
C PHE A 36 -8.77 -1.84 7.33
N ASP A 37 -9.85 -1.51 8.05
CA ASP A 37 -10.06 -1.89 9.44
C ASP A 37 -10.03 -3.41 9.66
N LEU A 38 -10.47 -4.19 8.66
CA LEU A 38 -10.39 -5.65 8.67
C LEU A 38 -9.04 -6.19 8.20
N SER A 39 -8.06 -5.34 7.88
CA SER A 39 -6.78 -5.79 7.33
C SER A 39 -6.03 -6.78 8.21
N LYS A 40 -6.21 -6.76 9.53
CA LYS A 40 -5.62 -7.76 10.45
C LYS A 40 -6.08 -9.19 10.17
N THR A 41 -7.26 -9.37 9.57
CA THR A 41 -7.83 -10.70 9.29
C THR A 41 -7.12 -11.40 8.13
N TRP A 42 -6.53 -10.64 7.20
CA TRP A 42 -5.90 -11.18 5.99
C TRP A 42 -4.44 -10.76 5.82
N ASN A 43 -3.98 -9.71 6.49
CA ASN A 43 -2.60 -9.25 6.51
C ASN A 43 -1.93 -9.65 7.83
N LYS A 44 -1.17 -10.76 7.81
CA LYS A 44 -0.41 -11.25 8.97
C LYS A 44 0.65 -10.27 9.51
N TYR A 45 0.98 -9.21 8.77
CA TYR A 45 1.91 -8.17 9.18
C TYR A 45 1.22 -6.95 9.81
N ALA A 46 -0.11 -6.84 9.69
CA ALA A 46 -0.87 -5.77 10.30
C ALA A 46 -1.11 -6.09 11.78
N VAL A 47 -0.45 -5.32 12.66
CA VAL A 47 -0.69 -5.37 14.11
C VAL A 47 -1.88 -4.47 14.47
N ASP A 48 -1.95 -3.31 13.81
CA ASP A 48 -3.07 -2.37 13.93
C ASP A 48 -3.68 -1.97 12.58
N SER A 49 -4.93 -1.53 12.61
CA SER A 49 -5.71 -1.08 11.45
C SER A 49 -6.79 -0.12 11.92
N LEU A 50 -6.55 1.18 11.78
CA LEU A 50 -7.46 2.21 12.26
C LEU A 50 -7.75 3.24 11.19
N PHE A 51 -9.04 3.52 10.99
CA PHE A 51 -9.52 4.71 10.33
C PHE A 51 -9.51 5.87 11.32
N LEU A 52 -8.72 6.90 11.02
CA LEU A 52 -8.68 8.13 11.81
C LEU A 52 -9.69 9.16 11.29
N LYS A 53 -9.92 9.18 9.98
CA LYS A 53 -10.88 10.09 9.35
C LYS A 53 -11.32 9.56 7.99
N GLU A 54 -12.58 9.84 7.64
CA GLU A 54 -13.11 9.70 6.29
C GLU A 54 -13.65 11.05 5.84
N TRP A 55 -13.21 11.50 4.67
CA TRP A 55 -13.70 12.71 4.02
C TRP A 55 -14.69 12.37 2.92
N SER A 56 -14.47 11.27 2.21
CA SER A 56 -15.38 10.73 1.20
C SER A 56 -15.16 9.22 1.03
N MET A 57 -15.98 8.59 0.19
CA MET A 57 -15.79 7.19 -0.21
C MET A 57 -14.41 6.92 -0.83
N ALA A 58 -13.81 7.94 -1.44
CA ALA A 58 -12.52 7.84 -2.10
C ALA A 58 -11.36 8.43 -1.28
N GLU A 59 -11.62 9.18 -0.21
CA GLU A 59 -10.58 9.89 0.55
C GLU A 59 -10.69 9.65 2.04
N MET A 60 -9.64 9.07 2.62
CA MET A 60 -9.60 8.65 4.02
C MET A 60 -8.18 8.73 4.61
N LEU A 61 -8.11 8.76 5.94
CA LEU A 61 -6.88 8.71 6.72
C LEU A 61 -6.81 7.41 7.50
N CYS A 62 -5.87 6.55 7.13
CA CYS A 62 -5.65 5.22 7.70
C CYS A 62 -4.28 5.18 8.40
N LEU A 63 -4.23 4.96 9.72
CA LEU A 63 -2.97 4.94 10.49
C LEU A 63 -2.01 6.12 10.14
N ALA A 64 -2.55 7.34 10.07
CA ALA A 64 -1.82 8.55 9.66
C ALA A 64 -1.29 8.58 8.21
N VAL A 65 -1.78 7.71 7.32
CA VAL A 65 -1.55 7.77 5.86
C VAL A 65 -2.84 8.22 5.17
N ILE A 66 -2.76 9.30 4.39
CA ILE A 66 -3.84 9.72 3.51
C ILE A 66 -3.89 8.76 2.32
N VAL A 67 -5.09 8.28 2.05
CA VAL A 67 -5.43 7.36 0.97
C VAL A 67 -6.47 8.04 0.08
N VAL A 68 -6.15 8.20 -1.21
CA VAL A 68 -7.04 8.81 -2.21
C VAL A 68 -7.24 7.85 -3.38
N GLY A 69 -8.46 7.34 -3.54
CA GLY A 69 -8.91 6.58 -4.69
C GLY A 69 -9.23 7.49 -5.87
N ILE A 70 -8.82 7.08 -7.06
CA ILE A 70 -9.01 7.79 -8.32
C ILE A 70 -9.47 6.75 -9.33
N ASP A 71 -10.71 6.91 -9.79
CA ASP A 71 -11.25 6.07 -10.86
C ASP A 71 -10.74 6.59 -12.21
N LEU A 72 -9.98 5.74 -12.91
CA LEU A 72 -9.45 5.99 -14.25
C LEU A 72 -9.77 4.79 -15.16
N LEU A 73 -10.84 4.05 -14.85
CA LEU A 73 -11.17 2.82 -15.58
C LEU A 73 -11.50 3.09 -17.05
N GLU A 74 -12.19 4.20 -17.34
CA GLU A 74 -12.56 4.55 -18.72
C GLU A 74 -11.35 5.04 -19.54
N GLU A 75 -10.50 5.90 -18.96
CA GLU A 75 -9.41 6.56 -19.68
C GLU A 75 -8.13 5.73 -19.72
N HIS A 76 -7.84 5.02 -18.64
CA HIS A 76 -6.56 4.33 -18.43
C HIS A 76 -6.70 2.84 -18.07
N GLY A 77 -7.94 2.33 -17.98
CA GLY A 77 -8.19 0.92 -17.70
C GLY A 77 -7.72 0.51 -16.30
N CYS A 78 -7.67 1.43 -15.34
CA CYS A 78 -7.25 1.11 -13.98
C CYS A 78 -7.95 1.95 -12.92
N PHE A 79 -8.03 1.39 -11.71
CA PHE A 79 -8.32 2.16 -10.51
C PHE A 79 -7.00 2.45 -9.79
N LEU A 80 -6.76 3.71 -9.45
CA LEU A 80 -5.53 4.15 -8.78
C LEU A 80 -5.86 4.54 -7.34
N THR A 81 -4.96 4.24 -6.42
CA THR A 81 -5.01 4.68 -5.03
C THR A 81 -3.68 5.34 -4.70
N SER A 82 -3.68 6.65 -4.47
CA SER A 82 -2.52 7.40 -4.00
C SER A 82 -2.40 7.29 -2.48
N LEU A 83 -1.16 7.21 -1.99
CA LEU A 83 -0.84 7.00 -0.58
C LEU A 83 0.25 7.98 -0.15
N HIS A 84 0.07 8.70 0.95
CA HIS A 84 1.15 9.47 1.57
C HIS A 84 0.86 9.82 3.03
N THR A 85 1.89 9.92 3.85
CA THR A 85 1.80 10.54 5.18
C THR A 85 1.66 12.05 5.01
N PRO A 86 0.68 12.70 5.65
CA PRO A 86 0.54 14.15 5.60
C PRO A 86 1.67 14.84 6.35
N SER A 87 2.12 15.99 5.87
CA SER A 87 3.15 16.80 6.55
C SER A 87 2.70 17.32 7.92
N THR A 88 1.40 17.53 8.07
CA THR A 88 0.75 17.98 9.30
C THR A 88 -0.62 17.34 9.40
N LEU A 89 -0.95 16.79 10.57
CA LEU A 89 -2.31 16.34 10.86
C LEU A 89 -3.19 17.55 11.17
N GLN A 90 -4.46 17.48 10.78
CA GLN A 90 -5.44 18.50 11.14
C GLN A 90 -5.69 18.47 12.66
N ASP A 91 -5.95 19.64 13.27
CA ASP A 91 -6.06 19.81 14.73
C ASP A 91 -7.13 18.92 15.40
N ASN A 92 -8.12 18.45 14.64
CA ASN A 92 -9.19 17.58 15.13
C ASN A 92 -8.90 16.08 14.98
N ILE A 93 -7.71 15.69 14.53
CA ILE A 93 -7.31 14.30 14.35
C ILE A 93 -6.27 13.94 15.40
N THR A 94 -6.59 12.97 16.25
CA THR A 94 -5.68 12.49 17.31
C THR A 94 -5.23 11.07 16.99
N ILE A 95 -3.91 10.85 16.96
CA ILE A 95 -3.34 9.50 16.90
C ILE A 95 -3.46 8.87 18.30
N PRO A 96 -4.01 7.64 18.42
CA PRO A 96 -4.03 6.91 19.68
C PRO A 96 -2.62 6.77 20.29
N ALA A 97 -2.53 6.92 21.61
CA ALA A 97 -1.25 6.97 22.33
C ALA A 97 -0.35 5.74 22.10
N HIS A 98 -0.94 4.54 21.97
CA HIS A 98 -0.20 3.30 21.73
C HIS A 98 0.40 3.21 20.32
N LEU A 99 -0.10 4.01 19.37
CA LEU A 99 0.48 4.14 18.03
C LEU A 99 1.53 5.25 17.99
N ALA A 100 1.30 6.34 18.71
CA ALA A 100 2.24 7.46 18.79
C ALA A 100 3.59 7.09 19.42
N SER A 101 3.63 6.03 20.25
CA SER A 101 4.87 5.52 20.86
C SER A 101 5.75 4.70 19.91
N ASN A 102 5.25 4.31 18.74
CA ASN A 102 6.02 3.52 17.78
C ASN A 102 6.86 4.43 16.88
N PRO A 103 8.07 4.01 16.45
CA PRO A 103 8.82 4.74 15.43
C PRO A 103 7.96 4.94 14.19
N SER A 104 7.70 6.21 13.84
CA SER A 104 6.92 6.53 12.65
C SER A 104 7.72 6.23 11.39
N VAL A 105 7.04 5.70 10.39
CA VAL A 105 7.56 5.49 9.06
C VAL A 105 6.69 6.31 8.12
N ASP A 106 7.31 7.21 7.38
CA ASP A 106 6.57 8.07 6.45
C ASP A 106 6.41 7.37 5.09
N VAL A 107 5.18 7.37 4.58
CA VAL A 107 4.91 7.06 3.18
C VAL A 107 5.05 8.34 2.37
N ARG A 108 6.01 8.40 1.46
CA ARG A 108 6.29 9.58 0.65
C ARG A 108 5.32 9.69 -0.53
N GLN A 109 5.10 10.92 -0.99
CA GLN A 109 4.32 11.21 -2.19
C GLN A 109 4.87 10.45 -3.41
N GLY A 110 3.97 10.13 -4.34
CA GLY A 110 4.26 9.25 -5.47
C GLY A 110 4.09 7.77 -5.16
N SER A 111 3.80 7.40 -3.91
CA SER A 111 3.39 6.03 -3.56
C SER A 111 1.94 5.78 -4.02
N PHE A 112 1.68 4.60 -4.58
CA PHE A 112 0.36 4.25 -5.08
C PHE A 112 0.11 2.73 -5.14
N VAL A 113 -1.16 2.37 -5.26
CA VAL A 113 -1.64 1.05 -5.69
C VAL A 113 -2.49 1.25 -6.95
N ALA A 114 -2.22 0.49 -8.00
CA ALA A 114 -3.02 0.45 -9.23
C ALA A 114 -3.63 -0.93 -9.40
N MET A 115 -4.92 -0.98 -9.69
CA MET A 115 -5.67 -2.20 -9.97
C MET A 115 -6.18 -2.16 -11.40
N GLU A 116 -5.74 -3.09 -12.23
CA GLU A 116 -6.11 -3.20 -13.65
C GLU A 116 -6.93 -4.48 -13.84
N PRO A 117 -8.18 -4.42 -14.36
CA PRO A 117 -8.90 -5.62 -14.72
C PRO A 117 -8.20 -6.31 -15.90
N LEU A 118 -8.06 -7.62 -15.83
CA LEU A 118 -7.45 -8.44 -16.88
C LEU A 118 -8.49 -9.37 -17.49
N GLN A 119 -8.30 -9.65 -18.78
CA GLN A 119 -9.05 -10.71 -19.43
C GLN A 119 -8.80 -12.06 -18.73
N PRO A 120 -9.82 -12.94 -18.68
CA PRO A 120 -9.65 -14.32 -18.25
C PRO A 120 -8.47 -15.00 -18.96
N ALA A 121 -7.76 -15.88 -18.26
CA ALA A 121 -6.62 -16.60 -18.86
C ALA A 121 -7.05 -17.57 -19.97
N GLN A 122 -8.30 -18.03 -19.93
CA GLN A 122 -8.91 -18.92 -20.91
C GLN A 122 -10.32 -18.41 -21.25
N PRO A 123 -10.85 -18.69 -22.45
CA PRO A 123 -12.23 -18.37 -22.81
C PRO A 123 -13.21 -18.95 -21.77
N GLY A 124 -14.10 -18.11 -21.23
CA GLY A 124 -15.04 -18.50 -20.17
C GLY A 124 -14.43 -18.65 -18.77
N GLY A 125 -13.13 -18.36 -18.60
CA GLY A 125 -12.45 -18.41 -17.31
C GLY A 125 -12.85 -17.27 -16.37
N SER A 126 -12.42 -17.37 -15.11
CA SER A 126 -12.68 -16.34 -14.11
C SER A 126 -12.02 -15.00 -14.45
N PRO A 127 -12.65 -13.87 -14.10
CA PRO A 127 -12.03 -12.56 -14.16
C PRO A 127 -10.75 -12.51 -13.32
N ARG A 128 -9.82 -11.65 -13.73
CA ARG A 128 -8.54 -11.47 -13.05
C ARG A 128 -8.26 -9.99 -12.85
N THR A 129 -7.39 -9.68 -11.90
CA THR A 129 -6.96 -8.31 -11.64
C THR A 129 -5.46 -8.26 -11.44
N ARG A 130 -4.78 -7.38 -12.15
CA ARG A 130 -3.38 -7.06 -11.86
C ARG A 130 -3.34 -5.97 -10.80
N VAL A 131 -2.57 -6.20 -9.75
CA VAL A 131 -2.27 -5.17 -8.74
C VAL A 131 -0.81 -4.79 -8.88
N THR A 132 -0.54 -3.50 -9.09
CA THR A 132 0.79 -2.91 -9.03
C THR A 132 0.85 -1.96 -7.85
N MET A 133 1.78 -2.16 -6.93
CA MET A 133 2.00 -1.26 -5.80
C MET A 133 3.40 -0.66 -5.89
N VAL A 134 3.49 0.65 -5.69
CA VAL A 134 4.74 1.37 -5.50
C VAL A 134 4.68 2.08 -4.15
N LEU A 135 5.62 1.79 -3.27
CA LEU A 135 5.72 2.42 -1.96
C LEU A 135 7.09 3.07 -1.80
N HIS A 136 7.09 4.35 -1.49
CA HIS A 136 8.25 5.12 -1.08
C HIS A 136 8.15 5.33 0.42
N VAL A 137 9.10 4.76 1.16
CA VAL A 137 9.04 4.62 2.61
C VAL A 137 10.27 5.28 3.21
N ASP A 138 10.07 6.17 4.17
CA ASP A 138 11.13 6.86 4.90
C ASP A 138 11.05 6.49 6.38
N PRO A 139 11.90 5.57 6.87
CA PRO A 139 11.96 5.20 8.27
C PRO A 139 12.75 6.24 9.10
N HIS A 140 13.22 7.33 8.50
CA HIS A 140 14.08 8.33 9.13
C HIS A 140 15.41 7.77 9.68
N LEU A 141 15.85 6.64 9.11
CA LEU A 141 17.10 5.98 9.46
C LEU A 141 18.08 6.12 8.30
N THR A 142 19.21 6.79 8.54
CA THR A 142 20.29 6.95 7.56
C THR A 142 20.91 5.62 7.14
N PHE A 143 20.85 4.62 8.03
CA PHE A 143 21.36 3.28 7.78
C PHE A 143 20.33 2.23 8.21
N VAL A 144 19.76 1.55 7.24
CA VAL A 144 19.00 0.31 7.47
C VAL A 144 19.90 -0.85 7.07
N PRO A 145 20.31 -1.72 8.03
CA PRO A 145 21.15 -2.87 7.71
C PRO A 145 20.55 -3.73 6.60
N GLN A 146 21.36 -4.07 5.60
CA GLN A 146 20.91 -4.83 4.42
C GLN A 146 20.25 -6.17 4.77
N PHE A 147 20.67 -6.81 5.87
CA PHE A 147 20.07 -8.07 6.32
C PHE A 147 18.61 -7.89 6.76
N ILE A 148 18.23 -6.75 7.34
CA ILE A 148 16.84 -6.45 7.74
C ILE A 148 15.98 -6.29 6.51
N ILE A 149 16.47 -5.56 5.51
CA ILE A 149 15.77 -5.36 4.25
C ILE A 149 15.58 -6.70 3.54
N THR A 150 16.65 -7.49 3.45
CA THR A 150 16.62 -8.83 2.86
C THR A 150 15.67 -9.76 3.63
N PHE A 151 15.67 -9.69 4.96
CA PHE A 151 14.75 -10.44 5.81
C PHE A 151 13.30 -10.04 5.55
N VAL A 152 12.96 -8.74 5.50
CA VAL A 152 11.61 -8.25 5.21
C VAL A 152 11.16 -8.72 3.82
N LEU A 153 12.02 -8.62 2.81
CA LEU A 153 11.73 -9.08 1.45
C LEU A 153 11.55 -10.62 1.38
N LYS A 154 12.33 -11.38 2.15
CA LYS A 154 12.27 -12.85 2.21
C LYS A 154 11.10 -13.39 3.02
N VAL A 155 10.88 -12.86 4.22
CA VAL A 155 9.75 -13.23 5.11
C VAL A 155 8.42 -12.85 4.48
N GLY A 156 8.40 -11.74 3.73
CA GLY A 156 7.36 -11.40 2.79
C GLY A 156 6.93 -12.61 1.94
N GLY A 157 7.89 -13.42 1.48
CA GLY A 157 7.70 -14.56 0.58
C GLY A 157 8.01 -14.25 -0.88
N TRP A 158 8.83 -13.22 -1.16
CA TRP A 158 8.71 -12.46 -2.42
C TRP A 158 10.02 -12.12 -3.14
N VAL A 159 11.08 -12.92 -2.99
CA VAL A 159 12.29 -12.75 -3.82
C VAL A 159 12.17 -13.70 -5.02
N VAL A 160 12.09 -13.13 -6.23
CA VAL A 160 12.41 -13.85 -7.47
C VAL A 160 13.81 -13.38 -7.85
N GLU A 161 14.76 -14.32 -7.83
CA GLU A 161 16.07 -14.16 -8.46
C GLU A 161 15.95 -13.87 -9.96
#